data_AF-A0A382ACU8-F1
#
_entry.id   AF-A0A382ACU8-F1
#
_cell.length_a   1.000
_cell.length_b   1.000
_cell.length_c   1.000
_cell.angle_alpha   90.00
_cell.angle_beta   90.00
_cell.angle_gamma   90.00
#
_symmetry.space_group_name_H-M   'P 1'
#
loop_
_entity.id
_entity.type
_entity.pdbx_description
1 polymer ?
#
loop_
_entity_poly.entity_id
_entity_poly.type
_entity_poly.pdbx_seq_one_letter_code
_entity_poly.pdbx_strand_id
1 'polypeptide(L)'
;MTETTASSLMQSISNNSQTNATQPTYTYKVNDYEIAVIGAGGIGSHLLSALVPALHRGELLESTEVITIRIYDSDKVSKENLAHQRFTPDDVGKHKVTAIVESMIPFTSDRLQLVACPWDVREDSDMNPADLTVVAVDSAIARRVVHSSDTIFLDLRCLGDGYVAFDSSVDPDFVSKMTPDQPARSCQHEDAISSGNIEFGFLLAASHGAQWVLQSLRWMVGQTLAMTPYPQSANLTFGTLGRLPEAEDKIEPKGCDEPKIHPPSLVDSCLSTGDYDCGVIREHIAGLTEAGRWQQIWEIGNRLLREVSVLIDAEGKYYVDIGTSGEVKMSPPIGAKVPFKLWLHTHPQDAYWSSTDRDTIASYTSLLERAAVLGHDHYKQTVFSDSPESSLEEDGPLSSWTSEPTVLYKDKPGHESSRRRPRRRSSSRRRRGRGSIGKEEEE
;
A
#
# COMPACT_ATOMS: atom_id res chain seq x y z
N MET A 1 -56.02 35.24 18.99
CA MET A 1 -55.52 36.37 19.79
C MET A 1 -54.13 35.98 20.26
N THR A 2 -53.01 36.55 19.87
CA THR A 2 -52.70 37.82 19.19
C THR A 2 -51.34 37.63 18.52
N GLU A 3 -51.24 38.06 17.27
CA GLU A 3 -50.00 38.27 16.54
C GLU A 3 -49.15 39.37 17.21
N THR A 4 -47.83 39.35 17.00
CA THR A 4 -47.04 40.59 17.01
C THR A 4 -45.94 40.49 15.96
N THR A 5 -46.02 41.41 15.01
CA THR A 5 -45.09 41.69 13.92
C THR A 5 -44.24 42.93 14.26
N ALA A 6 -42.99 42.95 13.77
CA ALA A 6 -42.20 44.15 13.34
C ALA A 6 -40.76 43.65 13.05
N SER A 7 -40.25 43.56 11.82
CA SER A 7 -39.99 44.55 10.76
C SER A 7 -38.74 45.43 10.98
N SER A 8 -37.76 45.20 10.08
CA SER A 8 -36.85 46.15 9.42
C SER A 8 -35.65 46.76 10.17
N LEU A 9 -34.43 46.48 9.69
CA LEU A 9 -33.64 47.48 8.95
C LEU A 9 -32.37 46.88 8.29
N MET A 10 -32.33 47.00 6.96
CA MET A 10 -31.15 46.84 6.11
C MET A 10 -30.13 47.95 6.38
N GLN A 11 -28.84 47.61 6.33
CA GLN A 11 -27.85 48.47 5.67
C GLN A 11 -26.87 47.62 4.86
N SER A 12 -26.96 47.83 3.55
CA SER A 12 -26.09 47.35 2.50
C SER A 12 -24.76 48.09 2.51
N ILE A 13 -23.64 47.36 2.44
CA ILE A 13 -22.43 47.86 1.78
C ILE A 13 -22.03 46.82 0.73
N SER A 14 -22.35 47.16 -0.51
CA SER A 14 -21.89 46.49 -1.71
C SER A 14 -20.43 46.87 -1.95
N ASN A 15 -19.57 45.89 -2.23
CA ASN A 15 -18.49 46.12 -3.18
C ASN A 15 -18.29 44.89 -4.05
N ASN A 16 -18.33 45.18 -5.33
CA ASN A 16 -18.54 44.33 -6.46
C ASN A 16 -17.16 43.93 -7.01
N SER A 17 -16.84 42.65 -7.05
CA SER A 17 -15.83 42.11 -7.95
C SER A 17 -16.37 40.86 -8.60
N GLN A 18 -17.10 41.09 -9.70
CA GLN A 18 -17.46 40.09 -10.68
C GLN A 18 -16.19 39.54 -11.34
N THR A 19 -15.88 38.29 -11.05
CA THR A 19 -15.24 37.38 -12.01
C THR A 19 -16.10 36.13 -12.08
N ASN A 20 -17.04 36.15 -13.02
CA ASN A 20 -17.78 34.98 -13.45
C ASN A 20 -16.81 34.00 -14.12
N ALA A 21 -16.35 33.02 -13.36
CA ALA A 21 -15.93 31.74 -13.90
C ALA A 21 -16.81 30.69 -13.21
N THR A 22 -17.97 30.41 -13.80
CA THR A 22 -18.73 29.19 -13.50
C THR A 22 -17.86 28.01 -13.92
N GLN A 23 -17.04 27.55 -12.99
CA GLN A 23 -16.42 26.23 -13.01
C GLN A 23 -17.56 25.20 -13.10
N PRO A 24 -17.49 24.21 -13.99
CA PRO A 24 -18.42 23.09 -13.95
C PRO A 24 -18.18 22.33 -12.64
N THR A 25 -19.11 22.47 -11.69
CA THR A 25 -19.13 21.62 -10.50
C THR A 25 -19.64 20.25 -10.92
N TYR A 26 -18.72 19.36 -11.28
CA TYR A 26 -18.99 17.93 -11.21
C TYR A 26 -19.04 17.57 -9.72
N THR A 27 -20.25 17.50 -9.16
CA THR A 27 -20.46 16.88 -7.85
C THR A 27 -20.43 15.37 -8.03
N TYR A 28 -19.24 14.78 -8.14
CA TYR A 28 -19.08 13.38 -7.75
C TYR A 28 -19.27 13.34 -6.23
N LYS A 29 -20.34 12.69 -5.77
CA LYS A 29 -20.50 12.35 -4.37
C LYS A 29 -19.49 11.23 -4.10
N VAL A 30 -18.48 11.52 -3.29
CA VAL A 30 -17.18 10.82 -3.26
C VAL A 30 -17.24 9.49 -2.50
N ASN A 31 -18.27 8.65 -2.65
CA ASN A 31 -18.39 7.37 -1.90
C ASN A 31 -19.28 6.30 -2.57
N ASP A 32 -19.57 6.41 -3.88
CA ASP A 32 -20.23 5.34 -4.66
C ASP A 32 -19.17 4.41 -5.28
N TYR A 33 -19.42 3.10 -5.26
CA TYR A 33 -18.51 2.10 -5.83
C TYR A 33 -19.22 1.15 -6.78
N GLU A 34 -18.65 0.96 -7.96
CA GLU A 34 -19.10 0.05 -8.99
C GLU A 34 -18.12 -1.12 -9.12
N ILE A 35 -18.63 -2.35 -9.01
CA ILE A 35 -17.85 -3.58 -9.10
C ILE A 35 -18.40 -4.42 -10.24
N ALA A 36 -17.57 -4.71 -11.24
CA ALA A 36 -17.90 -5.65 -12.30
C ALA A 36 -17.40 -7.05 -11.95
N VAL A 37 -18.26 -8.07 -12.06
CA VAL A 37 -17.88 -9.49 -11.97
C VAL A 37 -18.25 -10.15 -13.28
N ILE A 38 -17.25 -10.58 -14.05
CA ILE A 38 -17.42 -11.16 -15.38
C ILE A 38 -17.20 -12.67 -15.24
N GLY A 39 -18.26 -13.43 -15.49
CA GLY A 39 -18.33 -14.87 -15.28
C GLY A 39 -19.12 -15.22 -14.01
N ALA A 40 -20.20 -15.98 -14.19
CA ALA A 40 -21.09 -16.49 -13.15
C ALA A 40 -20.97 -18.03 -12.98
N GLY A 41 -19.88 -18.61 -13.47
CA GLY A 41 -19.57 -20.04 -13.37
C GLY A 41 -19.08 -20.47 -11.98
N GLY A 42 -18.22 -21.49 -11.93
CA GLY A 42 -17.71 -22.07 -10.67
C GLY A 42 -17.04 -21.05 -9.74
N ILE A 43 -16.20 -20.17 -10.26
CA ILE A 43 -15.55 -19.14 -9.43
C ILE A 43 -16.56 -18.04 -9.04
N GLY A 44 -17.18 -17.41 -10.05
CA GLY A 44 -18.03 -16.22 -9.83
C GLY A 44 -19.24 -16.48 -8.94
N SER A 45 -19.93 -17.61 -9.12
CA SER A 45 -21.11 -17.95 -8.30
C SER A 45 -20.75 -18.11 -6.81
N HIS A 46 -19.61 -18.73 -6.50
CA HIS A 46 -19.15 -18.88 -5.13
C HIS A 46 -18.56 -17.59 -4.57
N LEU A 47 -17.82 -16.82 -5.37
CA LEU A 47 -17.28 -15.51 -4.97
C LEU A 47 -18.41 -14.59 -4.51
N LEU A 48 -19.44 -14.44 -5.34
CA LEU A 48 -20.58 -13.58 -5.03
C LEU A 48 -21.37 -14.08 -3.82
N SER A 49 -21.49 -15.40 -3.65
CA SER A 49 -22.16 -15.99 -2.48
C SER A 49 -21.43 -15.74 -1.15
N ALA A 50 -20.12 -15.49 -1.20
CA ALA A 50 -19.32 -15.13 -0.03
C ALA A 50 -19.24 -13.61 0.16
N LEU A 51 -19.00 -12.87 -0.92
CA LEU A 51 -18.78 -11.43 -0.91
C LEU A 51 -20.04 -10.65 -0.53
N VAL A 52 -21.19 -10.97 -1.12
CA VAL A 52 -22.42 -10.17 -0.94
C VAL A 52 -22.90 -10.20 0.52
N PRO A 53 -23.00 -11.37 1.20
CA PRO A 53 -23.32 -11.38 2.63
C PRO A 53 -22.28 -10.66 3.51
N ALA A 54 -21.00 -10.68 3.12
CA ALA A 54 -19.94 -9.98 3.84
C ALA A 54 -20.06 -8.45 3.71
N LEU A 55 -20.48 -7.95 2.55
CA LEU A 55 -20.71 -6.53 2.30
C LEU A 55 -22.03 -6.00 2.86
N HIS A 56 -23.01 -6.87 3.12
CA HIS A 56 -24.36 -6.47 3.54
C HIS A 56 -24.42 -5.68 4.86
N ARG A 57 -23.35 -5.67 5.67
CA ARG A 57 -23.34 -5.00 6.97
C ARG A 57 -21.96 -4.52 7.38
N GLY A 58 -21.93 -3.62 8.36
CA GLY A 58 -20.70 -3.15 9.01
C GLY A 58 -20.22 -1.81 8.48
N GLU A 59 -19.18 -1.28 9.14
CA GLU A 59 -18.67 0.08 8.90
C GLU A 59 -18.30 0.35 7.45
N LEU A 60 -17.85 -0.67 6.71
CA LEU A 60 -17.53 -0.52 5.29
C LEU A 60 -18.75 -0.03 4.49
N LEU A 61 -19.90 -0.71 4.58
CA LEU A 61 -21.13 -0.31 3.88
C LEU A 61 -21.69 1.01 4.45
N GLU A 62 -21.50 1.27 5.73
CA GLU A 62 -21.94 2.53 6.36
C GLU A 62 -21.12 3.73 5.86
N SER A 63 -19.85 3.50 5.52
CA SER A 63 -18.92 4.49 4.97
C SER A 63 -19.10 4.79 3.48
N THR A 64 -19.90 3.98 2.77
CA THR A 64 -20.23 4.20 1.35
C THR A 64 -21.63 4.79 1.18
N GLU A 65 -21.87 5.48 0.05
CA GLU A 65 -23.23 5.86 -0.35
C GLU A 65 -23.94 4.64 -0.97
N VAL A 66 -23.38 4.09 -2.05
CA VAL A 66 -23.87 2.86 -2.71
C VAL A 66 -22.70 1.99 -3.17
N ILE A 67 -22.83 0.67 -3.01
CA ILE A 67 -22.01 -0.35 -3.67
C ILE A 67 -22.90 -1.10 -4.67
N THR A 68 -22.57 -1.01 -5.95
CA THR A 68 -23.25 -1.74 -7.02
C THR A 68 -22.36 -2.86 -7.54
N ILE A 69 -22.87 -4.09 -7.57
CA ILE A 69 -22.18 -5.23 -8.17
C ILE A 69 -22.93 -5.63 -9.46
N ARG A 70 -22.29 -5.42 -10.61
CA ARG A 70 -22.79 -5.85 -11.93
C ARG A 70 -22.17 -7.17 -12.32
N ILE A 71 -23.01 -8.15 -12.65
CA ILE A 71 -22.58 -9.52 -12.93
C ILE A 71 -22.86 -9.82 -14.40
N TYR A 72 -21.83 -10.12 -15.17
CA TYR A 72 -21.90 -10.37 -16.62
C TYR A 72 -21.67 -11.85 -16.92
N ASP A 73 -22.68 -12.52 -17.48
CA ASP A 73 -22.59 -13.90 -17.99
C ASP A 73 -23.86 -14.20 -18.80
N SER A 74 -23.73 -14.66 -20.03
CA SER A 74 -24.87 -14.96 -20.90
C SER A 74 -25.49 -16.34 -20.65
N ASP A 75 -24.78 -17.25 -19.97
CA ASP A 75 -25.18 -18.64 -19.85
C ASP A 75 -26.43 -18.83 -19.00
N LYS A 76 -27.08 -19.96 -19.24
CA LYS A 76 -28.15 -20.49 -18.39
C LYS A 76 -27.64 -21.62 -17.51
N VAL A 77 -28.26 -21.78 -16.36
CA VAL A 77 -27.97 -22.88 -15.43
C VAL A 77 -28.37 -24.21 -16.07
N SER A 78 -27.43 -25.14 -16.18
CA SER A 78 -27.66 -26.53 -16.59
C SER A 78 -27.63 -27.48 -15.38
N LYS A 79 -28.02 -28.75 -15.58
CA LYS A 79 -27.99 -29.75 -14.49
C LYS A 79 -26.56 -30.08 -14.05
N GLU A 80 -25.62 -30.05 -14.97
CA GLU A 80 -24.20 -30.32 -14.73
C GLU A 80 -23.57 -29.22 -13.87
N ASN A 81 -24.08 -27.98 -13.94
CA ASN A 81 -23.60 -26.87 -13.12
C ASN A 81 -23.86 -27.10 -11.63
N LEU A 82 -24.93 -27.83 -11.27
CA LEU A 82 -25.33 -28.06 -9.87
C LEU A 82 -24.27 -28.79 -9.03
N ALA A 83 -23.33 -29.50 -9.68
CA ALA A 83 -22.30 -30.27 -8.98
C ALA A 83 -21.18 -29.39 -8.38
N HIS A 84 -20.93 -28.19 -8.93
CA HIS A 84 -19.77 -27.37 -8.58
C HIS A 84 -20.04 -25.86 -8.58
N GLN A 85 -21.12 -25.39 -9.20
CA GLN A 85 -21.53 -23.98 -9.20
C GLN A 85 -22.62 -23.76 -8.15
N ARG A 86 -22.74 -22.54 -7.61
CA ARG A 86 -23.63 -22.21 -6.50
C ARG A 86 -25.08 -21.99 -6.97
N PHE A 87 -25.69 -23.01 -7.58
CA PHE A 87 -27.08 -23.00 -8.05
C PHE A 87 -27.91 -24.13 -7.42
N THR A 88 -29.22 -23.96 -7.42
CA THR A 88 -30.18 -24.96 -6.93
C THR A 88 -30.93 -25.64 -8.10
N PRO A 89 -31.57 -26.80 -7.88
CA PRO A 89 -32.40 -27.43 -8.91
C PRO A 89 -33.49 -26.52 -9.50
N ASP A 90 -34.01 -25.57 -8.71
CA ASP A 90 -35.05 -24.62 -9.14
C ASP A 90 -34.51 -23.51 -10.05
N ASP A 91 -33.18 -23.38 -10.16
CA ASP A 91 -32.54 -22.38 -11.02
C ASP A 91 -32.27 -22.88 -12.44
N VAL A 92 -32.42 -24.19 -12.69
CA VAL A 92 -32.15 -24.78 -14.02
C VAL A 92 -32.99 -24.10 -15.09
N GLY A 93 -32.32 -23.60 -16.13
CA GLY A 93 -32.94 -22.86 -17.24
C GLY A 93 -33.02 -21.34 -17.05
N LYS A 94 -32.77 -20.80 -15.84
CA LYS A 94 -32.58 -19.36 -15.63
C LYS A 94 -31.21 -18.93 -16.15
N HIS A 95 -31.07 -17.65 -16.50
CA HIS A 95 -29.74 -17.06 -16.68
C HIS A 95 -28.98 -17.13 -15.36
N LYS A 96 -27.70 -17.51 -15.40
CA LYS A 96 -26.86 -17.67 -14.21
C LYS A 96 -26.84 -16.39 -13.37
N VAL A 97 -26.65 -15.24 -14.03
CA VAL A 97 -26.66 -13.92 -13.39
C VAL A 97 -27.98 -13.64 -12.67
N THR A 98 -29.11 -13.98 -13.29
CA THR A 98 -30.44 -13.79 -12.69
C THR A 98 -30.61 -14.67 -11.47
N ALA A 99 -30.23 -15.95 -11.56
CA ALA A 99 -30.30 -16.88 -10.43
C ALA A 99 -29.43 -16.41 -9.24
N ILE A 100 -28.22 -15.88 -9.50
CA ILE A 100 -27.38 -15.31 -8.45
C ILE A 100 -28.07 -14.11 -7.79
N VAL A 101 -28.54 -13.13 -8.57
CA VAL A 101 -29.20 -11.93 -8.03
C VAL A 101 -30.42 -12.30 -7.19
N GLU A 102 -31.29 -13.18 -7.69
CA GLU A 102 -32.47 -13.65 -6.95
C GLU A 102 -32.09 -14.31 -5.61
N SER A 103 -31.07 -15.16 -5.60
CA SER A 103 -30.61 -15.84 -4.39
C SER A 103 -30.03 -14.88 -3.32
N MET A 104 -29.58 -13.70 -3.74
CA MET A 104 -28.91 -12.71 -2.89
C MET A 104 -29.81 -11.55 -2.47
N ILE A 105 -31.08 -11.49 -2.91
CA ILE A 105 -32.05 -10.46 -2.49
C ILE A 105 -32.10 -10.24 -0.97
N PRO A 106 -32.03 -11.27 -0.10
CA PRO A 106 -32.04 -11.05 1.35
C PRO A 106 -30.85 -10.21 1.88
N PHE A 107 -29.80 -10.03 1.09
CA PHE A 107 -28.59 -9.29 1.42
C PHE A 107 -28.47 -7.96 0.66
N THR A 108 -29.45 -7.57 -0.15
CA THR A 108 -29.43 -6.27 -0.84
C THR A 108 -30.15 -5.17 -0.05
N SER A 109 -29.83 -3.92 -0.38
CA SER A 109 -30.47 -2.73 0.18
C SER A 109 -30.39 -1.57 -0.83
N ASP A 110 -30.84 -0.38 -0.43
CA ASP A 110 -30.58 0.86 -1.16
C ASP A 110 -29.08 1.15 -1.33
N ARG A 111 -28.26 0.69 -0.36
CA ARG A 111 -26.80 0.85 -0.34
C ARG A 111 -26.01 -0.30 -0.95
N LEU A 112 -26.56 -1.51 -1.05
CA LEU A 112 -25.89 -2.66 -1.67
C LEU A 112 -26.78 -3.25 -2.77
N GLN A 113 -26.41 -3.00 -4.01
CA GLN A 113 -27.22 -3.32 -5.18
C GLN A 113 -26.54 -4.40 -6.03
N LEU A 114 -27.34 -5.31 -6.58
CA LEU A 114 -26.89 -6.33 -7.52
C LEU A 114 -27.62 -6.17 -8.84
N VAL A 115 -26.89 -6.22 -9.95
CA VAL A 115 -27.44 -6.05 -11.30
C VAL A 115 -27.00 -7.23 -12.18
N ALA A 116 -27.98 -7.92 -12.76
CA ALA A 116 -27.74 -9.03 -13.68
C ALA A 116 -27.60 -8.53 -15.12
N CYS A 117 -26.51 -8.89 -15.78
CA CYS A 117 -26.20 -8.55 -17.17
C CYS A 117 -26.07 -9.85 -18.00
N PRO A 118 -27.18 -10.37 -18.58
CA PRO A 118 -27.20 -11.66 -19.28
C PRO A 118 -26.64 -11.60 -20.71
N TRP A 119 -25.44 -11.03 -20.87
CA TRP A 119 -24.72 -10.94 -22.15
C TRP A 119 -23.21 -11.16 -21.93
N ASP A 120 -22.51 -11.48 -23.02
CA ASP A 120 -21.06 -11.66 -23.00
C ASP A 120 -20.34 -10.31 -23.03
N VAL A 121 -19.16 -10.27 -22.41
CA VAL A 121 -18.19 -9.18 -22.60
C VAL A 121 -17.23 -9.57 -23.71
N ARG A 122 -17.24 -8.80 -24.80
CA ARG A 122 -16.38 -9.01 -25.98
C ARG A 122 -15.62 -7.74 -26.38
N GLU A 123 -16.14 -6.59 -25.99
CA GLU A 123 -15.54 -5.27 -26.15
C GLU A 123 -15.85 -4.39 -24.92
N ASP A 124 -15.12 -3.29 -24.77
CA ASP A 124 -15.23 -2.38 -23.62
C ASP A 124 -16.65 -1.84 -23.43
N SER A 125 -17.36 -1.56 -24.54
CA SER A 125 -18.75 -1.07 -24.53
C SER A 125 -19.79 -2.07 -24.01
N ASP A 126 -19.43 -3.34 -23.84
CA ASP A 126 -20.31 -4.34 -23.21
C ASP A 126 -20.38 -4.18 -21.69
N MET A 127 -19.47 -3.38 -21.11
CA MET A 127 -19.36 -3.13 -19.68
C MET A 127 -19.69 -1.68 -19.33
N ASN A 128 -20.28 -1.50 -18.16
CA ASN A 128 -20.28 -0.19 -17.52
C ASN A 128 -18.91 0.07 -16.86
N PRO A 129 -18.49 1.35 -16.77
CA PRO A 129 -17.34 1.73 -15.96
C PRO A 129 -17.47 1.20 -14.54
N ALA A 130 -16.38 0.64 -14.02
CA ALA A 130 -16.31 0.08 -12.68
C ALA A 130 -15.02 0.54 -12.00
N ASP A 131 -15.03 0.61 -10.67
CA ASP A 131 -13.84 0.88 -9.88
C ASP A 131 -12.99 -0.39 -9.71
N LEU A 132 -13.66 -1.55 -9.63
CA LEU A 132 -13.05 -2.88 -9.56
C LEU A 132 -13.67 -3.81 -10.59
N THR A 133 -12.85 -4.58 -11.29
CA THR A 133 -13.31 -5.64 -12.20
C THR A 133 -12.72 -7.00 -11.83
N VAL A 134 -13.56 -7.98 -11.52
CA VAL A 134 -13.14 -9.37 -11.36
C VAL A 134 -13.52 -10.14 -12.61
N VAL A 135 -12.55 -10.82 -13.24
CA VAL A 135 -12.77 -11.68 -14.40
C VAL A 135 -12.51 -13.14 -14.05
N ALA A 136 -13.53 -13.98 -14.23
CA ALA A 136 -13.56 -15.38 -13.83
C ALA A 136 -14.27 -16.26 -14.88
N VAL A 137 -13.94 -16.02 -16.14
CA VAL A 137 -14.48 -16.71 -17.33
C VAL A 137 -13.49 -17.70 -17.92
N ASP A 138 -13.91 -18.49 -18.89
CA ASP A 138 -13.00 -19.29 -19.72
C ASP A 138 -12.59 -18.59 -21.03
N SER A 139 -13.33 -17.56 -21.45
CA SER A 139 -13.07 -16.74 -22.63
C SER A 139 -11.79 -15.91 -22.52
N ALA A 140 -10.85 -16.11 -23.44
CA ALA A 140 -9.67 -15.24 -23.57
C ALA A 140 -10.03 -13.83 -24.08
N ILE A 141 -11.10 -13.70 -24.87
CA ILE A 141 -11.55 -12.41 -25.40
C ILE A 141 -11.99 -11.50 -24.25
N ALA A 142 -12.89 -11.99 -23.39
CA ALA A 142 -13.38 -11.24 -22.23
C ALA A 142 -12.24 -10.85 -21.28
N ARG A 143 -11.27 -11.74 -21.05
CA ARG A 143 -10.08 -11.40 -20.27
C ARG A 143 -9.27 -10.25 -20.87
N ARG A 144 -9.04 -10.28 -22.19
CA ARG A 144 -8.29 -9.22 -22.86
C ARG A 144 -9.00 -7.88 -22.80
N VAL A 145 -10.33 -7.85 -22.90
CA VAL A 145 -11.12 -6.61 -22.69
C VAL A 145 -10.79 -6.02 -21.33
N VAL A 146 -10.86 -6.84 -20.27
CA VAL A 146 -10.56 -6.41 -18.89
C VAL A 146 -9.11 -5.96 -18.74
N HIS A 147 -8.14 -6.73 -19.25
CA HIS A 147 -6.71 -6.39 -19.17
C HIS A 147 -6.35 -5.13 -19.95
N SER A 148 -7.12 -4.80 -20.99
CA SER A 148 -6.95 -3.56 -21.77
C SER A 148 -7.73 -2.36 -21.23
N SER A 149 -8.59 -2.57 -20.23
CA SER A 149 -9.35 -1.49 -19.60
C SER A 149 -8.48 -0.72 -18.61
N ASP A 150 -8.81 0.55 -18.35
CA ASP A 150 -8.14 1.38 -17.35
C ASP A 150 -8.58 1.05 -15.90
N THR A 151 -9.30 -0.07 -15.69
CA THR A 151 -9.87 -0.45 -14.39
C THR A 151 -8.91 -1.32 -13.59
N ILE A 152 -8.90 -1.17 -12.26
CA ILE A 152 -8.22 -2.11 -11.37
C ILE A 152 -8.92 -3.47 -11.49
N PHE A 153 -8.20 -4.49 -11.94
CA PHE A 153 -8.77 -5.79 -12.22
C PHE A 153 -8.16 -6.90 -11.37
N LEU A 154 -8.89 -8.02 -11.28
CA LEU A 154 -8.43 -9.31 -10.78
C LEU A 154 -8.85 -10.42 -11.76
N ASP A 155 -7.89 -11.16 -12.31
CA ASP A 155 -8.12 -12.35 -13.14
C ASP A 155 -7.98 -13.62 -12.29
N LEU A 156 -9.08 -14.36 -12.19
CA LEU A 156 -9.19 -15.60 -11.44
C LEU A 156 -9.33 -16.78 -12.39
N ARG A 157 -8.46 -17.78 -12.19
CA ARG A 157 -8.43 -19.01 -13.00
C ARG A 157 -8.27 -20.20 -12.09
N CYS A 158 -8.83 -21.34 -12.48
CA CYS A 158 -8.62 -22.59 -11.76
C CYS A 158 -8.71 -23.80 -12.68
N LEU A 159 -8.03 -24.86 -12.28
CA LEU A 159 -8.15 -26.20 -12.84
C LEU A 159 -7.84 -27.20 -11.72
N GLY A 160 -8.68 -28.21 -11.58
CA GLY A 160 -8.51 -29.21 -10.53
C GLY A 160 -8.65 -28.58 -9.14
N ASP A 161 -7.72 -28.91 -8.24
CA ASP A 161 -7.65 -28.35 -6.89
C ASP A 161 -6.80 -27.06 -6.81
N GLY A 162 -6.32 -26.57 -7.95
CA GLY A 162 -5.45 -25.41 -8.07
C GLY A 162 -6.11 -24.17 -8.65
N TYR A 163 -5.51 -23.02 -8.36
CA TYR A 163 -5.91 -21.73 -8.90
C TYR A 163 -4.71 -20.81 -9.19
N VAL A 164 -4.96 -19.84 -10.05
CA VAL A 164 -4.08 -18.71 -10.32
C VAL A 164 -4.91 -17.44 -10.15
N ALA A 165 -4.38 -16.47 -9.41
CA ALA A 165 -4.95 -15.14 -9.25
C ALA A 165 -3.88 -14.09 -9.50
N PHE A 166 -4.17 -13.12 -10.37
CA PHE A 166 -3.35 -11.93 -10.58
C PHE A 166 -4.22 -10.73 -10.81
N ASP A 167 -3.75 -9.58 -10.38
CA ASP A 167 -4.42 -8.30 -10.52
C ASP A 167 -3.56 -7.32 -11.32
N SER A 168 -4.01 -6.06 -11.37
CA SER A 168 -3.32 -4.96 -12.05
C SER A 168 -1.90 -4.67 -11.55
N SER A 169 -1.45 -5.24 -10.42
CA SER A 169 -0.07 -5.08 -9.96
C SER A 169 0.91 -5.99 -10.67
N VAL A 170 0.46 -7.01 -11.41
CA VAL A 170 1.33 -7.97 -12.11
C VAL A 170 1.88 -7.38 -13.40
N ASP A 171 3.13 -7.74 -13.75
CA ASP A 171 3.82 -7.33 -14.97
C ASP A 171 2.90 -7.48 -16.20
N PRO A 172 2.60 -6.39 -16.94
CA PRO A 172 1.76 -6.43 -18.14
C PRO A 172 2.24 -7.44 -19.19
N ASP A 173 3.55 -7.64 -19.33
CA ASP A 173 4.10 -8.63 -20.24
C ASP A 173 3.76 -10.05 -19.78
N PHE A 174 3.77 -10.30 -18.47
CA PHE A 174 3.33 -11.56 -17.88
C PHE A 174 1.82 -11.77 -18.08
N VAL A 175 1.00 -10.75 -17.83
CA VAL A 175 -0.47 -10.78 -18.05
C VAL A 175 -0.80 -11.13 -19.50
N SER A 176 -0.11 -10.50 -20.46
CA SER A 176 -0.26 -10.77 -21.89
C SER A 176 0.13 -12.21 -22.25
N LYS A 177 1.29 -12.68 -21.77
CA LYS A 177 1.74 -14.08 -21.97
C LYS A 177 0.79 -15.11 -21.38
N MET A 178 0.13 -14.78 -20.28
CA MET A 178 -0.86 -15.65 -19.64
C MET A 178 -2.20 -15.68 -20.39
N THR A 179 -2.45 -14.80 -21.36
CA THR A 179 -3.75 -14.69 -22.04
C THR A 179 -3.66 -14.88 -23.56
N PRO A 180 -3.05 -16.00 -24.04
CA PRO A 180 -3.00 -16.29 -25.46
C PRO A 180 -4.39 -16.64 -26.00
N ASP A 181 -4.50 -16.76 -27.32
CA ASP A 181 -5.67 -17.37 -27.93
C ASP A 181 -5.76 -18.85 -27.53
N GLN A 182 -6.90 -19.20 -26.93
CA GLN A 182 -7.16 -20.55 -26.44
C GLN A 182 -8.66 -20.85 -26.49
N PRO A 183 -9.05 -22.12 -26.69
CA PRO A 183 -10.44 -22.52 -26.56
C PRO A 183 -10.91 -22.38 -25.11
N ALA A 184 -12.20 -22.09 -24.95
CA ALA A 184 -12.92 -22.16 -23.69
C ALA A 184 -12.71 -23.54 -23.02
N ARG A 185 -12.46 -23.53 -21.71
CA ARG A 185 -12.18 -24.73 -20.91
C ARG A 185 -12.86 -24.65 -19.55
N SER A 186 -13.35 -25.81 -19.11
CA SER A 186 -13.90 -25.98 -17.76
C SER A 186 -12.83 -25.76 -16.69
N CYS A 187 -13.28 -25.30 -15.52
CA CYS A 187 -12.50 -25.28 -14.29
C CYS A 187 -12.22 -26.67 -13.69
N GLN A 188 -12.81 -27.72 -14.26
CA GLN A 188 -12.67 -29.11 -13.83
C GLN A 188 -11.91 -29.92 -14.89
N HIS A 189 -11.18 -30.95 -14.47
CA HIS A 189 -10.63 -31.91 -15.41
C HIS A 189 -11.73 -32.65 -16.17
N GLU A 190 -11.38 -33.19 -17.34
CA GLU A 190 -12.28 -34.07 -18.10
C GLU A 190 -12.74 -35.22 -17.20
N ASP A 191 -14.02 -35.60 -17.31
CA ASP A 191 -14.68 -36.60 -16.47
C ASP A 191 -14.84 -36.31 -14.97
N ALA A 192 -14.36 -35.20 -14.42
CA ALA A 192 -14.52 -34.87 -13.00
C ALA A 192 -16.00 -34.89 -12.56
N ILE A 193 -16.90 -34.31 -13.37
CA ILE A 193 -18.34 -34.26 -13.08
C ILE A 193 -18.98 -35.65 -13.22
N SER A 194 -18.69 -36.37 -14.31
CA SER A 194 -19.31 -37.67 -14.59
C SER A 194 -18.83 -38.77 -13.64
N SER A 195 -17.59 -38.67 -13.16
CA SER A 195 -17.00 -39.58 -12.16
C SER A 195 -17.37 -39.22 -10.71
N GLY A 196 -17.92 -38.02 -10.47
CA GLY A 196 -18.18 -37.50 -9.13
C GLY A 196 -16.94 -37.01 -8.38
N ASN A 197 -15.78 -36.93 -9.05
CA ASN A 197 -14.55 -36.38 -8.50
C ASN A 197 -14.49 -34.87 -8.73
N ILE A 198 -15.36 -34.11 -8.06
CA ILE A 198 -15.35 -32.64 -8.12
C ILE A 198 -14.11 -32.09 -7.41
N GLU A 199 -13.43 -31.16 -8.06
CA GLU A 199 -12.15 -30.63 -7.65
C GLU A 199 -12.30 -29.17 -7.25
N PHE A 200 -11.88 -28.81 -6.04
CA PHE A 200 -12.33 -27.59 -5.36
C PHE A 200 -11.43 -26.36 -5.58
N GLY A 201 -10.60 -26.32 -6.62
CA GLY A 201 -9.75 -25.16 -6.94
C GLY A 201 -10.57 -23.88 -7.20
N PHE A 202 -11.79 -24.02 -7.74
CA PHE A 202 -12.70 -22.89 -7.95
C PHE A 202 -13.11 -22.19 -6.63
N LEU A 203 -13.19 -22.92 -5.50
CA LEU A 203 -13.48 -22.32 -4.20
C LEU A 203 -12.30 -21.52 -3.66
N LEU A 204 -11.07 -21.98 -3.90
CA LEU A 204 -9.88 -21.21 -3.53
C LEU A 204 -9.82 -19.90 -4.33
N ALA A 205 -10.04 -19.97 -5.64
CA ALA A 205 -10.11 -18.78 -6.49
C ALA A 205 -11.22 -17.81 -6.03
N ALA A 206 -12.42 -18.33 -5.74
CA ALA A 206 -13.55 -17.54 -5.26
C ALA A 206 -13.25 -16.86 -3.91
N SER A 207 -12.61 -17.57 -2.98
CA SER A 207 -12.23 -17.05 -1.66
C SER A 207 -11.16 -15.96 -1.78
N HIS A 208 -10.17 -16.17 -2.64
CA HIS A 208 -9.16 -15.15 -2.97
C HIS A 208 -9.84 -13.90 -3.52
N GLY A 209 -10.75 -14.06 -4.49
CA GLY A 209 -11.48 -12.95 -5.10
C GLY A 209 -12.36 -12.17 -4.12
N ALA A 210 -13.11 -12.86 -3.27
CA ALA A 210 -13.94 -12.21 -2.26
C ALA A 210 -13.10 -11.38 -1.27
N GLN A 211 -11.98 -11.93 -0.79
CA GLN A 211 -11.05 -11.19 0.07
C GLN A 211 -10.42 -10.02 -0.67
N TRP A 212 -9.97 -10.21 -1.92
CA TRP A 212 -9.36 -9.15 -2.73
C TRP A 212 -10.31 -7.97 -2.94
N VAL A 213 -11.57 -8.22 -3.32
CA VAL A 213 -12.57 -7.16 -3.49
C VAL A 213 -12.84 -6.43 -2.17
N LEU A 214 -13.02 -7.18 -1.08
CA LEU A 214 -13.30 -6.59 0.23
C LEU A 214 -12.14 -5.70 0.71
N GLN A 215 -10.89 -6.15 0.55
CA GLN A 215 -9.72 -5.37 0.96
C GLN A 215 -9.48 -4.16 0.05
N SER A 216 -9.76 -4.30 -1.25
CA SER A 216 -9.70 -3.18 -2.19
C SER A 216 -10.71 -2.10 -1.82
N LEU A 217 -11.95 -2.46 -1.49
CA LEU A 217 -12.95 -1.53 -0.97
C LEU A 217 -12.51 -0.86 0.33
N ARG A 218 -11.97 -1.63 1.28
CA ARG A 218 -11.44 -1.09 2.55
C ARG A 218 -10.34 -0.06 2.30
N TRP A 219 -9.43 -0.35 1.38
CA TRP A 219 -8.38 0.59 0.98
C TRP A 219 -8.97 1.85 0.34
N MET A 220 -9.93 1.70 -0.58
CA MET A 220 -10.58 2.82 -1.27
C MET A 220 -11.38 3.74 -0.34
N VAL A 221 -11.96 3.22 0.75
CA VAL A 221 -12.61 4.04 1.80
C VAL A 221 -11.61 4.61 2.82
N GLY A 222 -10.31 4.51 2.56
CA GLY A 222 -9.25 5.15 3.35
C GLY A 222 -8.64 4.30 4.47
N GLN A 223 -8.90 2.99 4.52
CA GLN A 223 -8.23 2.12 5.50
C GLN A 223 -6.83 1.74 5.01
N THR A 224 -5.82 2.45 5.52
CA THR A 224 -4.42 2.35 5.07
C THR A 224 -3.74 1.00 5.37
N LEU A 225 -4.28 0.19 6.27
CA LEU A 225 -3.78 -1.15 6.60
C LEU A 225 -4.49 -2.27 5.82
N ALA A 226 -5.43 -1.93 4.93
CA ALA A 226 -6.07 -2.92 4.08
C ALA A 226 -5.03 -3.47 3.08
N MET A 227 -4.91 -4.79 3.03
CA MET A 227 -3.99 -5.48 2.14
C MET A 227 -4.74 -6.53 1.34
N THR A 228 -4.66 -6.43 0.01
CA THR A 228 -5.17 -7.48 -0.87
C THR A 228 -4.28 -8.72 -0.77
N PRO A 229 -4.83 -9.92 -1.04
CA PRO A 229 -4.02 -11.10 -1.20
C PRO A 229 -3.05 -10.93 -2.38
N TYR A 230 -1.78 -11.29 -2.21
CA TYR A 230 -0.79 -11.21 -3.28
C TYR A 230 -1.15 -12.07 -4.49
N PRO A 231 -0.84 -11.60 -5.72
CA PRO A 231 -0.87 -12.41 -6.93
C PRO A 231 -0.09 -13.72 -6.77
N GLN A 232 -0.73 -14.84 -7.06
CA GLN A 232 -0.15 -16.16 -6.78
C GLN A 232 -0.76 -17.29 -7.59
N SER A 233 0.00 -18.38 -7.67
CA SER A 233 -0.47 -19.72 -8.01
C SER A 233 -0.45 -20.58 -6.75
N ALA A 234 -1.52 -21.33 -6.50
CA ALA A 234 -1.65 -22.18 -5.32
C ALA A 234 -2.64 -23.34 -5.56
N ASN A 235 -2.62 -24.36 -4.71
CA ASN A 235 -3.61 -25.43 -4.70
C ASN A 235 -3.94 -25.90 -3.28
N LEU A 236 -5.01 -26.68 -3.13
CA LEU A 236 -5.43 -27.22 -1.83
C LEU A 236 -4.41 -28.23 -1.28
N THR A 237 -3.78 -29.02 -2.15
CA THR A 237 -2.91 -30.13 -1.73
C THR A 237 -1.54 -29.66 -1.21
N PHE A 238 -0.94 -28.64 -1.82
CA PHE A 238 0.43 -28.19 -1.56
C PHE A 238 0.54 -26.73 -1.10
N GLY A 239 -0.57 -25.99 -1.07
CA GLY A 239 -0.57 -24.58 -0.69
C GLY A 239 -0.05 -23.67 -1.81
N THR A 240 0.63 -22.59 -1.44
CA THR A 240 1.20 -21.63 -2.41
C THR A 240 2.34 -22.26 -3.19
N LEU A 241 2.20 -22.30 -4.52
CA LEU A 241 3.21 -22.80 -5.44
C LEU A 241 4.21 -21.71 -5.84
N GLY A 242 3.75 -20.46 -5.94
CA GLY A 242 4.61 -19.32 -6.26
C GLY A 242 3.87 -17.98 -6.30
N ARG A 243 4.64 -16.89 -6.16
CA ARG A 243 4.20 -15.52 -6.43
C ARG A 243 4.38 -15.19 -7.90
N LEU A 244 3.55 -14.29 -8.41
CA LEU A 244 3.63 -13.83 -9.80
C LEU A 244 4.51 -12.58 -9.87
N PRO A 245 5.19 -12.31 -11.00
CA PRO A 245 6.06 -11.15 -11.13
C PRO A 245 5.21 -9.88 -11.08
N GLU A 246 5.40 -9.07 -10.05
CA GLU A 246 4.80 -7.74 -9.98
C GLU A 246 5.43 -6.85 -11.06
N ALA A 247 4.65 -5.91 -11.58
CA ALA A 247 5.13 -4.88 -12.47
C ALA A 247 6.24 -4.14 -11.74
N GLU A 248 7.41 -4.00 -12.39
CA GLU A 248 8.40 -3.06 -11.90
C GLU A 248 7.73 -1.69 -11.89
N ASP A 249 7.62 -1.06 -10.71
CA ASP A 249 7.28 0.35 -10.65
C ASP A 249 8.24 1.07 -11.59
N LYS A 250 7.71 1.70 -12.64
CA LYS A 250 8.51 2.57 -13.51
C LYS A 250 8.82 3.84 -12.71
N ILE A 251 9.72 3.71 -11.75
CA ILE A 251 10.20 4.83 -10.97
C ILE A 251 11.10 5.63 -11.90
N GLU A 252 10.63 6.80 -12.29
CA GLU A 252 11.39 7.69 -13.17
C GLU A 252 12.72 8.06 -12.51
N PRO A 253 13.85 7.98 -13.23
CA PRO A 253 15.12 8.42 -12.71
C PRO A 253 15.07 9.87 -12.24
N LYS A 254 15.68 10.17 -11.10
CA LYS A 254 15.56 11.46 -10.43
C LYS A 254 16.91 12.13 -10.22
N GLY A 255 16.95 13.45 -10.39
CA GLY A 255 18.11 14.27 -10.05
C GLY A 255 18.27 14.43 -8.53
N CYS A 256 19.36 15.08 -8.10
CA CYS A 256 19.56 15.38 -6.68
C CYS A 256 18.66 16.53 -6.20
N ASP A 257 18.28 16.48 -4.94
CA ASP A 257 17.55 17.54 -4.24
C ASP A 257 18.54 18.48 -3.52
N GLU A 258 18.32 19.80 -3.64
CA GLU A 258 19.16 20.79 -2.95
C GLU A 258 18.80 20.85 -1.45
N PRO A 259 19.76 20.62 -0.53
CA PRO A 259 19.49 20.65 0.89
C PRO A 259 19.12 22.07 1.35
N LYS A 260 17.88 22.25 1.84
CA LYS A 260 17.38 23.55 2.29
C LYS A 260 16.30 23.45 3.36
N ILE A 261 16.57 23.95 4.56
CA ILE A 261 15.57 24.01 5.64
C ILE A 261 14.60 25.18 5.40
N HIS A 262 13.46 24.87 4.78
CA HIS A 262 12.31 25.76 4.62
C HIS A 262 11.61 26.16 5.94
N PRO A 263 10.91 27.32 5.97
CA PRO A 263 10.15 27.76 7.14
C PRO A 263 8.93 26.86 7.41
N PRO A 264 8.55 26.64 8.69
CA PRO A 264 7.45 25.73 9.05
C PRO A 264 6.13 26.03 8.33
N SER A 265 5.77 27.30 8.14
CA SER A 265 4.53 27.68 7.45
C SER A 265 4.46 27.19 6.00
N LEU A 266 5.61 27.15 5.31
CA LEU A 266 5.67 26.68 3.93
C LEU A 266 5.62 25.15 3.89
N VAL A 267 6.36 24.49 4.78
CA VAL A 267 6.34 23.03 4.93
C VAL A 267 4.94 22.54 5.28
N ASP A 268 4.28 23.16 6.26
CA ASP A 268 2.93 22.81 6.69
C ASP A 268 1.91 22.99 5.57
N SER A 269 2.04 24.06 4.77
CA SER A 269 1.21 24.26 3.59
C SER A 269 1.39 23.12 2.58
N CYS A 270 2.63 22.72 2.29
CA CYS A 270 2.91 21.63 1.35
C CYS A 270 2.47 20.26 1.89
N LEU A 271 2.65 19.97 3.18
CA LEU A 271 2.20 18.71 3.77
C LEU A 271 0.68 18.55 3.73
N SER A 272 -0.07 19.66 3.67
CA SER A 272 -1.53 19.66 3.60
C SER A 272 -2.12 19.44 2.21
N THR A 273 -1.31 19.48 1.13
CA THR A 273 -1.82 19.37 -0.24
C THR A 273 -2.03 17.93 -0.71
N GLY A 274 -1.43 16.94 -0.03
CA GLY A 274 -1.40 15.55 -0.49
C GLY A 274 -0.47 15.30 -1.69
N ASP A 275 0.36 16.29 -2.05
CA ASP A 275 1.42 16.14 -3.06
C ASP A 275 2.69 15.55 -2.41
N TYR A 276 2.88 14.25 -2.60
CA TYR A 276 4.01 13.50 -2.04
C TYR A 276 5.31 13.65 -2.85
N ASP A 277 5.25 14.28 -4.04
CA ASP A 277 6.44 14.64 -4.83
C ASP A 277 6.66 16.17 -4.83
N CYS A 278 6.30 16.82 -3.73
CA CYS A 278 6.54 18.25 -3.54
C CYS A 278 8.05 18.52 -3.33
N GLY A 279 8.66 19.26 -4.26
CA GLY A 279 10.09 19.62 -4.19
C GLY A 279 10.49 20.35 -2.90
N VAL A 280 9.61 21.18 -2.34
CA VAL A 280 9.85 21.87 -1.06
C VAL A 280 10.06 20.89 0.09
N ILE A 281 9.26 19.81 0.14
CA ILE A 281 9.37 18.79 1.19
C ILE A 281 10.67 18.01 1.03
N ARG A 282 11.03 17.64 -0.21
CA ARG A 282 12.28 16.94 -0.49
C ARG A 282 13.51 17.77 -0.14
N GLU A 283 13.56 19.03 -0.57
CA GLU A 283 14.61 19.98 -0.20
C GLU A 283 14.71 20.15 1.33
N HIS A 284 13.55 20.20 2.01
CA HIS A 284 13.49 20.29 3.47
C HIS A 284 14.07 19.04 4.15
N ILE A 285 13.69 17.85 3.71
CA ILE A 285 14.23 16.58 4.20
C ILE A 285 15.74 16.48 3.94
N ALA A 286 16.21 16.88 2.76
CA ALA A 286 17.64 16.94 2.44
C ALA A 286 18.38 17.89 3.40
N GLY A 287 17.84 19.08 3.66
CA GLY A 287 18.39 20.03 4.63
C GLY A 287 18.38 19.53 6.08
N LEU A 288 17.34 18.81 6.50
CA LEU A 288 17.28 18.17 7.81
C LEU A 288 18.30 17.03 7.95
N THR A 289 18.51 16.28 6.87
CA THR A 289 19.52 15.22 6.79
C THR A 289 20.92 15.80 6.96
N GLU A 290 21.23 16.87 6.22
CA GLU A 290 22.50 17.61 6.31
C GLU A 290 22.72 18.13 7.74
N ALA A 291 21.69 18.69 8.37
CA ALA A 291 21.75 19.20 9.74
C ALA A 291 21.73 18.10 10.82
N GLY A 292 21.64 16.82 10.44
CA GLY A 292 21.58 15.69 11.36
C GLY A 292 20.32 15.60 12.22
N ARG A 293 19.22 16.27 11.82
CA ARG A 293 17.95 16.39 12.55
C ARG A 293 16.98 15.24 12.23
N TRP A 294 17.43 14.01 12.47
CA TRP A 294 16.75 12.79 12.02
C TRP A 294 15.33 12.63 12.59
N GLN A 295 15.10 13.01 13.85
CA GLN A 295 13.75 12.95 14.42
C GLN A 295 12.73 13.79 13.63
N GLN A 296 13.14 14.95 13.10
CA GLN A 296 12.26 15.81 12.30
C GLN A 296 11.95 15.19 10.93
N ILE A 297 12.85 14.35 10.39
CA ILE A 297 12.59 13.59 9.17
C ILE A 297 11.50 12.55 9.43
N TRP A 298 11.60 11.81 10.54
CA TRP A 298 10.56 10.86 10.95
C TRP A 298 9.22 11.56 11.20
N GLU A 299 9.21 12.73 11.86
CA GLU A 299 7.99 13.52 12.10
C GLU A 299 7.28 13.90 10.78
N ILE A 300 8.03 14.20 9.72
CA ILE A 300 7.48 14.48 8.39
C ILE A 300 6.84 13.21 7.81
N GLY A 301 7.54 12.08 7.82
CA GLY A 301 6.99 10.80 7.34
C GLY A 301 5.71 10.42 8.08
N ASN A 302 5.72 10.51 9.42
CA ASN A 302 4.55 10.25 10.26
C ASN A 302 3.37 11.18 9.94
N ARG A 303 3.61 12.47 9.69
CA ARG A 303 2.55 13.42 9.29
C ARG A 303 1.97 13.11 7.91
N LEU A 304 2.79 12.59 7.01
CA LEU A 304 2.36 12.15 5.68
C LEU A 304 1.74 10.75 5.70
N LEU A 305 1.83 10.02 6.83
CA LEU A 305 1.53 8.58 6.92
C LEU A 305 2.30 7.77 5.88
N ARG A 306 3.55 8.16 5.62
CA ARG A 306 4.40 7.61 4.56
C ARG A 306 5.84 7.41 5.05
N GLU A 307 6.54 6.46 4.43
CA GLU A 307 7.98 6.29 4.62
C GLU A 307 8.77 7.27 3.75
N VAL A 308 9.89 7.74 4.27
CA VAL A 308 10.85 8.63 3.60
C VAL A 308 12.16 7.88 3.44
N SER A 309 12.80 7.99 2.28
CA SER A 309 14.15 7.49 2.03
C SER A 309 15.05 8.60 1.51
N VAL A 310 16.30 8.58 1.96
CA VAL A 310 17.34 9.56 1.62
C VAL A 310 18.62 8.81 1.30
N LEU A 311 19.18 9.07 0.13
CA LEU A 311 20.48 8.56 -0.28
C LEU A 311 21.47 9.72 -0.41
N ILE A 312 22.66 9.56 0.17
CA ILE A 312 23.77 10.51 0.08
C ILE A 312 24.90 9.86 -0.71
N ASP A 313 25.30 10.52 -1.80
CA ASP A 313 26.37 10.02 -2.67
C ASP A 313 27.79 10.40 -2.21
N ALA A 314 28.81 9.94 -2.92
CA ALA A 314 30.21 10.22 -2.64
C ALA A 314 30.57 11.72 -2.69
N GLU A 315 29.84 12.52 -3.46
CA GLU A 315 30.03 13.96 -3.59
C GLU A 315 29.20 14.76 -2.57
N GLY A 316 28.34 14.10 -1.78
CA GLY A 316 27.47 14.75 -0.80
C GLY A 316 26.18 15.30 -1.40
N LYS A 317 25.74 14.79 -2.56
CA LYS A 317 24.42 15.08 -3.12
C LYS A 317 23.37 14.22 -2.44
N TYR A 318 22.17 14.80 -2.28
CA TYR A 318 21.03 14.17 -1.62
C TYR A 318 20.00 13.75 -2.66
N TYR A 319 19.42 12.58 -2.47
CA TYR A 319 18.32 12.06 -3.28
C TYR A 319 17.22 11.64 -2.31
N VAL A 320 16.05 12.26 -2.40
CA VAL A 320 14.95 12.04 -1.45
C VAL A 320 13.74 11.47 -2.17
N ASP A 321 13.20 10.37 -1.65
CA ASP A 321 11.95 9.79 -2.10
C ASP A 321 10.98 9.59 -0.93
N ILE A 322 9.70 9.74 -1.23
CA ILE A 322 8.60 9.57 -0.27
C ILE A 322 7.70 8.47 -0.82
N GLY A 323 7.60 7.37 -0.10
CA GLY A 323 6.98 6.13 -0.53
C GLY A 323 5.49 6.05 -0.21
N THR A 324 5.05 4.88 0.27
CA THR A 324 3.75 4.58 0.84
C THR A 324 3.87 4.44 2.36
N SER A 325 2.81 4.01 3.05
CA SER A 325 2.81 3.80 4.51
C SER A 325 3.64 2.58 4.98
N GLY A 326 4.12 1.74 4.07
CA GLY A 326 4.87 0.53 4.43
C GLY A 326 6.01 0.16 3.47
N GLU A 327 6.32 1.03 2.51
CA GLU A 327 7.47 0.86 1.63
C GLU A 327 7.84 2.19 0.97
N VAL A 328 9.14 2.47 0.86
CA VAL A 328 9.69 3.52 0.01
C VAL A 328 10.75 2.94 -0.94
N LYS A 329 10.43 2.93 -2.24
CA LYS A 329 11.37 2.55 -3.29
C LYS A 329 12.13 3.80 -3.75
N MET A 330 13.46 3.73 -3.76
CA MET A 330 14.31 4.82 -4.23
C MET A 330 14.25 4.94 -5.75
N SER A 331 14.11 6.18 -6.23
CA SER A 331 14.26 6.50 -7.65
C SER A 331 15.71 6.27 -8.09
N PRO A 332 15.97 5.73 -9.31
CA PRO A 332 17.32 5.63 -9.84
C PRO A 332 18.00 7.02 -9.84
N PRO A 333 19.10 7.22 -9.09
CA PRO A 333 19.64 8.56 -8.86
C PRO A 333 20.53 9.00 -10.03
N ILE A 334 20.01 9.92 -10.85
CA ILE A 334 20.72 10.45 -12.02
C ILE A 334 22.00 11.15 -11.57
N GLY A 335 23.13 10.71 -12.12
CA GLY A 335 24.43 11.36 -11.94
C GLY A 335 25.09 11.14 -10.59
N ALA A 336 24.54 10.27 -9.73
CA ALA A 336 25.12 9.96 -8.43
C ALA A 336 26.49 9.27 -8.53
N LYS A 337 27.33 9.49 -7.51
CA LYS A 337 28.65 8.88 -7.40
C LYS A 337 28.73 7.87 -6.26
N VAL A 338 29.23 6.69 -6.57
CA VAL A 338 29.54 5.64 -5.58
C VAL A 338 30.97 5.79 -5.05
N PRO A 339 31.26 5.31 -3.81
CA PRO A 339 30.32 4.69 -2.87
C PRO A 339 29.37 5.72 -2.23
N PHE A 340 28.13 5.30 -1.97
CA PHE A 340 27.13 6.06 -1.24
C PHE A 340 27.51 6.13 0.24
N LYS A 341 27.51 7.34 0.81
CA LYS A 341 27.91 7.59 2.20
C LYS A 341 26.85 7.19 3.22
N LEU A 342 25.58 7.30 2.85
CA LEU A 342 24.46 7.01 3.72
C LEU A 342 23.20 6.68 2.92
N TRP A 343 22.55 5.59 3.28
CA TRP A 343 21.16 5.33 2.98
C TRP A 343 20.37 5.45 4.29
N LEU A 344 19.38 6.33 4.32
CA LEU A 344 18.56 6.60 5.49
C LEU A 344 17.10 6.43 5.13
N HIS A 345 16.34 5.69 5.93
CA HIS A 345 14.89 5.60 5.74
C HIS A 345 14.12 5.60 7.06
N THR A 346 12.79 5.73 6.99
CA THR A 346 11.92 5.80 8.17
C THR A 346 10.96 4.62 8.22
N HIS A 347 10.72 4.08 9.41
CA HIS A 347 9.58 3.18 9.69
C HIS A 347 8.45 3.93 10.40
N PRO A 348 7.20 3.42 10.37
CA PRO A 348 6.07 4.07 11.02
C PRO A 348 6.22 4.30 12.53
N GLN A 349 6.92 3.41 13.25
CA GLN A 349 7.04 3.52 14.71
C GLN A 349 8.44 3.14 15.24
N ASP A 350 8.85 1.89 15.08
CA ASP A 350 10.11 1.37 15.62
C ASP A 350 11.18 1.22 14.54
N ALA A 351 12.44 1.49 14.90
CA ALA A 351 13.59 1.33 14.02
C ALA A 351 14.15 -0.09 14.12
N TYR A 352 13.94 -0.88 13.08
CA TYR A 352 14.48 -2.23 12.94
C TYR A 352 14.86 -2.53 11.49
N TRP A 353 15.66 -3.58 11.27
CA TRP A 353 15.98 -4.08 9.94
C TRP A 353 14.96 -5.15 9.55
N SER A 354 14.05 -4.81 8.63
CA SER A 354 13.12 -5.74 7.99
C SER A 354 13.85 -6.66 7.00
N SER A 355 13.15 -7.65 6.44
CA SER A 355 13.71 -8.47 5.35
C SER A 355 14.08 -7.62 4.14
N THR A 356 13.20 -6.70 3.73
CA THR A 356 13.43 -5.80 2.59
C THR A 356 14.63 -4.89 2.81
N ASP A 357 14.82 -4.39 4.04
CA ASP A 357 15.98 -3.57 4.38
C ASP A 357 17.28 -4.36 4.26
N ARG A 358 17.28 -5.60 4.78
CA ARG A 358 18.43 -6.51 4.71
C ARG A 358 18.77 -6.86 3.27
N ASP A 359 17.79 -7.19 2.45
CA ASP A 359 17.99 -7.50 1.02
C ASP A 359 18.56 -6.30 0.27
N THR A 360 18.10 -5.09 0.59
CA THR A 360 18.63 -3.84 0.01
C THR A 360 20.09 -3.64 0.41
N ILE A 361 20.41 -3.70 1.71
CA ILE A 361 21.79 -3.54 2.20
C ILE A 361 22.71 -4.59 1.57
N ALA A 362 22.26 -5.85 1.49
CA ALA A 362 23.01 -6.95 0.91
C ALA A 362 23.32 -6.72 -0.59
N SER A 363 22.33 -6.21 -1.33
CA SER A 363 22.45 -5.93 -2.78
C SER A 363 23.42 -4.80 -3.08
N TYR A 364 23.56 -3.85 -2.16
CA TYR A 364 24.44 -2.69 -2.28
C TYR A 364 25.70 -2.78 -1.42
N THR A 365 26.00 -3.97 -0.85
CA THR A 365 27.29 -4.24 -0.20
C THR A 365 28.43 -3.85 -1.15
N SER A 366 29.43 -3.12 -0.65
CA SER A 366 30.54 -2.47 -1.39
C SER A 366 30.24 -1.15 -2.12
N LEU A 367 28.97 -0.82 -2.35
CA LEU A 367 28.56 0.46 -2.93
C LEU A 367 27.99 1.42 -1.88
N LEU A 368 27.73 0.96 -0.66
CA LEU A 368 27.17 1.72 0.45
C LEU A 368 28.07 1.62 1.69
N GLU A 369 28.36 2.75 2.33
CA GLU A 369 29.23 2.81 3.52
C GLU A 369 28.45 2.64 4.83
N ARG A 370 27.20 3.15 4.89
CA ARG A 370 26.37 3.14 6.10
C ARG A 370 24.90 3.15 5.74
N ALA A 371 24.08 2.45 6.53
CA ALA A 371 22.64 2.57 6.50
C ALA A 371 22.08 2.96 7.88
N ALA A 372 20.96 3.69 7.90
CA ALA A 372 20.25 4.03 9.11
C ALA A 372 18.73 3.96 8.90
N VAL A 373 18.03 3.45 9.89
CA VAL A 373 16.58 3.41 9.91
C VAL A 373 16.05 4.19 11.10
N LEU A 374 15.05 5.04 10.85
CA LEU A 374 14.52 6.01 11.81
C LEU A 374 13.16 5.55 12.34
N GLY A 375 13.00 5.57 13.66
CA GLY A 375 11.73 5.40 14.36
C GLY A 375 11.34 6.68 15.10
N HIS A 376 10.27 6.60 15.90
CA HIS A 376 9.64 7.73 16.58
C HIS A 376 10.58 8.55 17.48
N ASP A 377 11.29 7.88 18.40
CA ASP A 377 12.18 8.52 19.36
C ASP A 377 13.61 7.97 19.32
N HIS A 378 13.89 7.13 18.31
CA HIS A 378 15.12 6.38 18.19
C HIS A 378 15.47 6.03 16.74
N TYR A 379 16.68 5.56 16.53
CA TYR A 379 17.15 5.04 15.25
C TYR A 379 18.02 3.80 15.45
N LYS A 380 18.18 3.02 14.38
CA LYS A 380 19.14 1.92 14.31
C LYS A 380 20.06 2.17 13.12
N GLN A 381 21.34 1.83 13.24
CA GLN A 381 22.31 2.03 12.17
C GLN A 381 23.16 0.77 11.97
N THR A 382 23.81 0.71 10.82
CA THR A 382 24.78 -0.31 10.45
C THR A 382 25.81 0.31 9.53
N VAL A 383 27.07 -0.09 9.68
CA VAL A 383 28.21 0.44 8.96
C VAL A 383 28.91 -0.73 8.27
N PHE A 384 29.31 -0.52 7.03
CA PHE A 384 30.14 -1.48 6.31
C PHE A 384 31.52 -1.56 6.98
N SER A 385 31.96 -2.79 7.27
CA SER A 385 33.24 -3.07 7.92
C SER A 385 33.81 -4.39 7.41
N ASP A 386 35.11 -4.41 7.12
CA ASP A 386 35.81 -5.64 6.72
C ASP A 386 35.90 -6.67 7.86
N SER A 387 35.74 -6.23 9.11
CA SER A 387 35.82 -7.08 10.30
C SER A 387 34.93 -6.55 11.44
N PRO A 388 33.60 -6.68 11.35
CA PRO A 388 32.70 -6.23 12.40
C PRO A 388 32.79 -7.14 13.64
N GLU A 389 32.70 -6.55 14.85
CA GLU A 389 32.65 -7.32 16.10
C GLU A 389 31.35 -8.14 16.24
N SER A 390 30.25 -7.60 15.69
CA SER A 390 28.96 -8.27 15.56
C SER A 390 28.34 -7.87 14.22
N SER A 391 27.92 -8.84 13.44
CA SER A 391 27.37 -8.66 12.10
C SER A 391 25.84 -8.76 12.07
N LEU A 392 25.21 -8.22 11.02
CA LEU A 392 23.77 -8.37 10.80
C LEU A 392 23.36 -9.83 10.53
N GLU A 393 24.23 -10.58 9.85
CA GLU A 393 24.09 -12.03 9.62
C GLU A 393 25.46 -12.73 9.73
N GLU A 394 25.45 -14.04 9.95
CA GLU A 394 26.68 -14.83 10.11
C GLU A 394 27.44 -15.03 8.79
N ASP A 395 26.72 -15.18 7.68
CA ASP A 395 27.26 -15.47 6.35
C ASP A 395 26.69 -14.51 5.28
N GLY A 396 27.31 -14.51 4.09
CA GLY A 396 26.83 -13.73 2.95
C GLY A 396 27.14 -12.23 3.02
N PRO A 397 26.53 -11.40 2.16
CA PRO A 397 26.87 -9.98 2.02
C PRO A 397 26.67 -9.15 3.30
N LEU A 398 25.80 -9.59 4.21
CA LEU A 398 25.47 -8.92 5.47
C LEU A 398 26.45 -9.23 6.61
N SER A 399 27.35 -10.21 6.42
CA SER A 399 28.43 -10.51 7.37
C SER A 399 29.45 -9.37 7.52
N SER A 400 29.55 -8.48 6.52
CA SER A 400 30.41 -7.28 6.52
C SER A 400 29.71 -6.02 7.05
N TRP A 401 28.58 -6.16 7.74
CA TRP A 401 27.78 -5.02 8.22
C TRP A 401 27.58 -5.10 9.73
N THR A 402 27.86 -4.02 10.46
CA THR A 402 27.76 -4.00 11.93
C THR A 402 26.31 -4.15 12.42
N SER A 403 26.10 -4.92 13.50
CA SER A 403 24.81 -5.02 14.19
C SER A 403 24.78 -4.12 15.43
N GLU A 404 24.46 -2.85 15.24
CA GLU A 404 24.46 -1.89 16.32
C GLU A 404 23.12 -1.86 17.10
N PRO A 405 23.15 -1.58 18.41
CA PRO A 405 21.93 -1.39 19.20
C PRO A 405 21.15 -0.15 18.73
N THR A 406 19.87 -0.13 19.05
CA THR A 406 19.02 1.03 18.85
C THR A 406 19.45 2.20 19.76
N VAL A 407 19.47 3.42 19.23
CA VAL A 407 19.91 4.65 19.91
C VAL A 407 18.77 5.66 19.96
N LEU A 408 18.48 6.20 21.14
CA LEU A 408 17.50 7.28 21.28
C LEU A 408 18.06 8.59 20.72
N TYR A 409 17.24 9.42 20.07
CA TYR A 409 17.73 10.67 19.47
C TYR A 409 18.39 11.62 20.49
N LYS A 410 17.91 11.62 21.74
CA LYS A 410 18.46 12.41 22.84
C LYS A 410 19.89 12.01 23.23
N ASP A 411 20.28 10.78 22.93
CA ASP A 411 21.58 10.19 23.28
C ASP A 411 22.55 10.23 22.09
N LYS A 412 22.18 10.91 20.99
CA LYS A 412 22.99 11.03 19.79
C LYS A 412 24.34 11.70 20.12
N PRO A 413 25.48 11.04 19.88
CA PRO A 413 26.79 11.63 20.13
C PRO A 413 27.01 12.81 19.18
N GLY A 414 27.18 14.01 19.74
CA GLY A 414 27.47 15.24 18.98
C GLY A 414 26.68 16.50 19.39
N HIS A 415 25.69 16.40 20.28
CA HIS A 415 24.92 17.56 20.77
C HIS A 415 25.28 17.93 22.22
N GLU A 416 26.56 18.19 22.52
CA GLU A 416 26.94 18.91 23.73
C GLU A 416 26.46 20.38 23.62
N SER A 417 25.19 20.60 23.97
CA SER A 417 24.75 21.93 24.37
C SER A 417 25.61 22.39 25.55
N SER A 418 26.25 23.55 25.34
CA SER A 418 27.06 24.31 26.29
C SER A 418 26.43 24.47 27.69
N ARG A 419 26.46 23.43 28.52
CA ARG A 419 26.22 23.56 29.95
C ARG A 419 27.48 24.12 30.60
N ARG A 420 27.57 25.46 30.62
CA ARG A 420 28.44 26.22 31.52
C ARG A 420 28.30 25.63 32.93
N ARG A 421 29.30 24.86 33.38
CA ARG A 421 29.42 24.49 34.79
C ARG A 421 29.49 25.77 35.63
N PRO A 422 28.67 25.94 36.68
CA PRO A 422 28.75 27.12 37.52
C PRO A 422 30.08 27.09 38.28
N ARG A 423 30.83 28.20 38.19
CA ARG A 423 32.03 28.47 38.99
C ARG A 423 31.70 28.25 40.46
N ARG A 424 32.28 27.21 41.08
CA ARG A 424 32.25 27.01 42.53
C ARG A 424 32.93 28.20 43.20
N ARG A 425 32.14 29.02 43.90
CA ARG A 425 32.62 30.05 44.83
C ARG A 425 33.41 29.37 45.95
N SER A 426 34.60 29.89 46.17
CA SER A 426 35.45 29.66 47.35
C SER A 426 34.68 29.97 48.64
N SER A 427 34.52 28.98 49.51
CA SER A 427 34.23 29.21 50.92
C SER A 427 35.38 28.67 51.75
N SER A 428 36.13 29.62 52.29
CA SER A 428 37.12 29.45 53.33
C SER A 428 36.53 28.77 54.56
N ARG A 429 37.22 27.75 55.07
CA ARG A 429 37.10 27.37 56.49
C ARG A 429 38.46 26.96 57.03
N ARG A 430 39.03 27.87 57.81
CA ARG A 430 40.15 27.65 58.72
C ARG A 430 39.85 26.48 59.65
N ARG A 431 40.80 25.54 59.78
CA ARG A 431 41.12 24.90 61.06
C ARG A 431 42.62 24.62 61.15
N ARG A 432 43.25 25.29 62.13
CA ARG A 432 44.53 24.94 62.79
C ARG A 432 44.41 23.50 63.31
N GLY A 433 45.43 22.65 63.45
CA GLY A 433 46.89 22.73 63.35
C GLY A 433 47.49 21.49 64.06
N ARG A 434 48.82 21.32 63.96
CA ARG A 434 49.72 20.26 64.50
C ARG A 434 49.75 18.96 63.65
N GLY A 435 50.88 18.43 63.19
CA GLY A 435 52.30 18.78 63.30
C GLY A 435 53.15 17.51 63.53
N SER A 436 54.09 17.19 62.61
CA SER A 436 55.29 16.31 62.74
C SER A 436 55.66 15.77 61.33
N ILE A 437 56.69 16.28 60.64
CA ILE A 437 58.14 15.90 60.65
C ILE A 437 58.43 14.51 60.03
N GLY A 438 59.35 14.50 59.03
CA GLY A 438 60.13 13.36 58.54
C GLY A 438 59.94 13.09 57.03
N LYS A 439 60.83 13.58 56.15
CA LYS A 439 62.03 12.92 55.57
C LYS A 439 61.68 12.12 54.29
N GLU A 440 62.22 12.50 53.13
CA GLU A 440 63.33 11.82 52.37
C GLU A 440 62.88 10.43 51.88
N GLU A 441 63.07 9.96 50.66
CA GLU A 441 63.94 10.23 49.51
C GLU A 441 63.40 9.32 48.36
N GLU A 442 63.85 9.59 47.12
CA GLU A 442 64.18 8.63 46.02
C GLU A 442 63.26 7.40 45.79
N GLU A 443 62.78 7.10 44.58
CA GLU A 443 63.40 7.10 43.24
C GLU A 443 62.30 7.02 42.17
#